data_AF-A0A3F3ITW6-F1
#
_entry.id   AF-A0A3F3ITW6-F1
#
_cell.length_a   1.000
_cell.length_b   1.000
_cell.length_c   1.000
_cell.angle_alpha   90.00
_cell.angle_beta   90.00
_cell.angle_gamma   90.00
#
_symmetry.space_group_name_H-M   'P 1'
#
loop_
_entity.id
_entity.type
_entity.pdbx_description
1 polymer ?
#
loop_
_entity_poly.entity_id
_entity_poly.type
_entity_poly.pdbx_seq_one_letter_code
_entity_poly.pdbx_strand_id
1 'polypeptide(L)'
;MEAVCREQLGCKDKLSVLIEKLAAKGVIPESLKSWAHTIRIFGNSATHDTDDFFTDEEATEIRNITRMLLEFIYSYPARIERLRSKLHNR
;
A
#
# COMPACT_ATOMS: atom_id res chain seq x y z
N MET A 1 -5.53 -2.50 5.03
CA MET A 1 -4.45 -1.61 4.55
C MET A 1 -4.11 -0.53 5.57
N GLU A 2 -5.08 0.27 6.01
CA GLU A 2 -4.83 1.38 6.94
C GLU A 2 -4.25 0.93 8.29
N ALA A 3 -4.80 -0.13 8.91
CA ALA A 3 -4.26 -0.68 10.16
C ALA A 3 -2.77 -1.06 10.08
N VAL A 4 -2.37 -1.70 8.98
CA VAL A 4 -0.97 -2.09 8.70
C VAL A 4 -0.05 -0.87 8.59
N CYS A 5 -0.49 0.17 7.87
CA CYS A 5 0.32 1.35 7.70
C CYS A 5 0.50 2.10 9.03
N ARG A 6 -0.49 2.06 9.91
CA ARG A 6 -0.39 2.62 11.28
C ARG A 6 0.57 1.82 12.15
N GLU A 7 0.58 0.50 12.04
CA GLU A 7 1.54 -0.36 12.76
C GLU A 7 2.99 -0.01 12.37
N GLN A 8 3.26 0.15 11.08
CA GLN A 8 4.61 0.47 10.57
C GLN A 8 5.08 1.88 10.92
N LEU A 9 4.16 2.83 11.11
CA LEU A 9 4.49 4.24 11.33
C LEU A 9 4.26 4.74 12.76
N GLY A 10 3.50 4.01 13.58
CA GLY A 10 3.15 4.40 14.95
C GLY A 10 2.24 5.62 15.03
N CYS A 11 1.52 5.99 13.97
CA CYS A 11 0.68 7.19 13.93
C CYS A 11 -0.75 6.90 13.47
N LYS A 12 -1.69 7.78 13.82
CA LYS A 12 -3.12 7.70 13.46
C LYS A 12 -3.49 8.72 12.38
N ASP A 13 -2.74 8.72 11.29
CA ASP A 13 -3.05 9.55 10.12
C ASP A 13 -4.00 8.85 9.15
N LYS A 14 -4.53 9.60 8.19
CA LYS A 14 -5.30 9.07 7.06
C LYS A 14 -4.43 8.20 6.16
N LEU A 15 -5.01 7.18 5.53
CA LEU A 15 -4.31 6.25 4.63
C LEU A 15 -3.40 6.94 3.60
N SER A 16 -3.85 8.04 2.99
CA SER A 16 -3.03 8.79 2.02
C SER A 16 -1.73 9.34 2.64
N VAL A 17 -1.82 9.93 3.84
CA VAL A 17 -0.66 10.47 4.57
C VAL A 17 0.26 9.34 5.04
N LEU A 18 -0.32 8.20 5.44
CA LEU A 18 0.48 7.03 5.80
C LEU A 18 1.28 6.50 4.60
N ILE A 19 0.68 6.44 3.42
CA ILE A 19 1.37 5.98 2.21
C ILE A 19 2.49 6.96 1.81
N GLU A 20 2.25 8.27 1.88
CA GLU A 20 3.30 9.28 1.65
C GLU A 20 4.48 9.12 2.62
N LYS A 21 4.20 8.86 3.91
CA LYS A 21 5.22 8.60 4.93
C LYS A 21 6.00 7.31 4.67
N LEU A 22 5.34 6.26 4.18
CA LEU A 22 6.02 5.00 3.81
C LEU A 22 6.95 5.20 2.61
N ALA A 23 6.53 5.98 1.60
CA ALA A 23 7.36 6.32 0.45
C ALA A 23 8.56 7.18 0.87
N ALA A 24 8.34 8.21 1.70
CA ALA A 24 9.40 9.07 2.22
C ALA A 24 10.44 8.31 3.08
N LYS A 25 10.03 7.23 3.75
CA LYS A 25 10.93 6.32 4.48
C LYS A 25 11.62 5.27 3.58
N GLY A 26 11.32 5.23 2.29
CA GLY A 26 11.84 4.24 1.34
C GLY A 26 11.30 2.82 1.56
N VAL A 27 10.23 2.65 2.35
CA VAL A 27 9.60 1.35 2.58
C VAL A 27 8.88 0.86 1.31
N ILE A 28 8.37 1.80 0.52
CA ILE A 28 7.72 1.56 -0.77
C ILE A 28 8.30 2.51 -1.82
N PRO A 29 8.22 2.16 -3.13
CA PRO A 29 8.68 3.04 -4.20
C PRO A 29 7.86 4.32 -4.31
N GLU A 30 8.48 5.43 -4.73
CA GLU A 30 7.80 6.71 -5.01
C GLU A 30 6.72 6.57 -6.10
N SER A 31 6.89 5.66 -7.06
CA SER A 31 5.85 5.36 -8.05
C SER A 31 4.55 4.87 -7.44
N LEU A 32 4.57 4.30 -6.22
CA LEU A 32 3.38 3.84 -5.51
C LEU A 32 2.64 4.99 -4.80
N LYS A 33 3.30 6.13 -4.59
CA LYS A 33 2.73 7.32 -3.93
C LYS A 33 1.66 8.00 -4.77
N SER A 34 1.88 8.14 -6.08
CA SER A 34 0.88 8.71 -7.00
C SER A 34 -0.41 7.89 -7.04
N TRP A 35 -0.31 6.57 -6.88
CA TRP A 35 -1.45 5.65 -6.84
C TRP A 35 -2.23 5.71 -5.53
N ALA A 36 -1.59 6.08 -4.41
CA ALA A 36 -2.31 6.31 -3.15
C ALA A 36 -3.30 7.47 -3.23
N HIS A 37 -2.99 8.47 -4.04
CA HIS A 37 -3.92 9.55 -4.35
C HIS A 37 -5.15 9.03 -5.10
N THR A 38 -4.94 8.13 -6.06
CA THR A 38 -6.00 7.45 -6.82
C THR A 38 -6.90 6.59 -5.93
N ILE A 39 -6.32 5.78 -5.03
CA ILE A 39 -7.10 4.99 -4.05
C ILE A 39 -7.93 5.90 -3.15
N ARG A 40 -7.41 7.06 -2.74
CA ARG A 40 -8.17 8.04 -1.93
C ARG A 40 -9.35 8.61 -2.71
N ILE A 41 -9.17 8.87 -4.01
CA ILE A 41 -10.25 9.34 -4.88
C ILE A 41 -11.34 8.27 -4.96
N PHE A 42 -10.98 7.03 -5.31
CA PHE A 42 -11.93 5.92 -5.37
C PHE A 42 -12.61 5.64 -4.02
N GLY A 43 -11.85 5.61 -2.93
CA GLY A 43 -12.38 5.36 -1.59
C GLY A 43 -13.33 6.46 -1.09
N ASN A 44 -13.13 7.72 -1.51
CA ASN A 44 -14.06 8.80 -1.21
C ASN A 44 -15.28 8.78 -2.14
N SER A 45 -15.12 8.45 -3.42
CA SER A 45 -16.23 8.26 -4.35
C SER A 45 -17.13 7.09 -3.91
N ALA A 46 -16.56 6.05 -3.29
CA ALA A 46 -17.31 4.91 -2.73
C ALA A 46 -18.32 5.27 -1.64
N THR A 47 -18.12 6.41 -0.99
CA THR A 47 -18.91 6.85 0.16
C THR A 47 -19.98 7.87 -0.21
N HIS A 48 -20.04 8.28 -1.48
CA HIS A 48 -21.08 9.15 -1.98
C HIS A 48 -22.23 8.28 -2.50
N ASP A 49 -23.45 8.47 -1.96
CA ASP A 49 -24.71 7.84 -2.42
C ASP A 49 -25.08 8.36 -3.82
N THR A 50 -24.23 8.11 -4.80
CA THR A 50 -24.51 8.27 -6.22
C THR A 50 -24.56 6.87 -6.79
N ASP A 51 -25.53 6.58 -7.66
CA ASP A 51 -25.74 5.29 -8.35
C ASP A 51 -24.54 4.82 -9.22
N ASP A 52 -23.35 5.39 -9.01
CA ASP A 52 -22.07 4.98 -9.59
C ASP A 52 -21.59 3.71 -8.88
N PHE A 53 -22.07 2.57 -9.37
CA PHE A 53 -21.50 1.27 -9.04
C PHE A 53 -20.05 1.22 -9.50
N PHE A 54 -19.13 0.81 -8.61
CA PHE A 54 -17.76 0.47 -9.01
C PHE A 54 -17.79 -0.56 -10.12
N THR A 55 -16.95 -0.39 -11.13
CA THR A 55 -16.75 -1.44 -12.12
C THR A 55 -15.90 -2.57 -11.52
N ASP A 56 -16.04 -3.78 -12.07
CA ASP A 56 -15.23 -4.92 -11.64
C ASP A 56 -13.72 -4.68 -11.86
N GLU A 57 -13.39 -3.87 -12.87
CA GLU A 57 -12.02 -3.41 -13.13
C GLU A 57 -11.50 -2.54 -11.99
N GLU A 58 -12.28 -1.54 -11.54
CA GLU A 58 -11.88 -0.66 -10.43
C GLU A 58 -11.70 -1.44 -9.13
N ALA A 59 -12.62 -2.36 -8.82
CA ALA A 59 -12.50 -3.24 -7.65
C ALA A 59 -11.25 -4.15 -7.74
N THR A 60 -10.97 -4.66 -8.92
CA THR A 60 -9.78 -5.48 -9.18
C THR A 60 -8.49 -4.68 -9.03
N GLU A 61 -8.44 -3.45 -9.52
CA GLU A 61 -7.28 -2.56 -9.37
C GLU A 61 -7.01 -2.22 -7.90
N ILE A 62 -8.05 -1.89 -7.13
CA ILE A 62 -7.92 -1.64 -5.69
C ILE A 62 -7.35 -2.87 -4.96
N ARG A 63 -7.84 -4.07 -5.31
CA ARG A 63 -7.34 -5.34 -4.74
C ARG A 63 -5.87 -5.57 -5.11
N ASN A 64 -5.51 -5.38 -6.37
CA ASN A 64 -4.15 -5.60 -6.87
C ASN A 64 -3.15 -4.67 -6.17
N ILE A 65 -3.50 -3.39 -6.01
CA ILE A 65 -2.63 -2.42 -5.35
C ILE A 65 -2.53 -2.71 -3.85
N THR A 66 -3.64 -3.07 -3.20
CA THR A 66 -3.62 -3.46 -1.78
C THR A 66 -2.67 -4.64 -1.57
N ARG A 67 -2.72 -5.65 -2.44
CA ARG A 67 -1.80 -6.79 -2.41
C ARG A 67 -0.35 -6.34 -2.60
N MET A 68 -0.08 -5.52 -3.61
CA MET A 68 1.27 -5.03 -3.92
C MET A 68 1.87 -4.28 -2.72
N LEU A 69 1.10 -3.42 -2.06
CA LEU A 69 1.57 -2.71 -0.86
C LEU A 69 1.93 -3.69 0.26
N LEU A 70 1.09 -4.68 0.53
CA LEU A 70 1.35 -5.68 1.57
C LEU A 70 2.60 -6.51 1.24
N GLU A 71 2.83 -6.82 -0.03
CA GLU A 71 4.04 -7.51 -0.47
C GLU A 71 5.30 -6.66 -0.24
N PHE A 72 5.27 -5.36 -0.53
CA PHE A 72 6.37 -4.44 -0.24
C PHE A 72 6.66 -4.29 1.26
N ILE A 73 5.61 -4.25 2.08
CA ILE A 73 5.77 -4.05 3.53
C ILE A 73 6.24 -5.33 4.23
N TYR A 74 5.72 -6.50 3.86
CA TYR A 74 5.99 -7.75 4.61
C TYR A 74 6.77 -8.80 3.81
N SER A 75 6.35 -9.08 2.58
CA SER A 75 6.88 -10.23 1.83
C SER A 75 8.29 -9.99 1.29
N TYR A 76 8.53 -8.85 0.65
CA TYR A 76 9.82 -8.51 0.05
C TYR A 76 10.92 -8.33 1.08
N PRO A 77 10.74 -7.59 2.20
CA PRO A 77 11.77 -7.46 3.24
C PRO A 77 12.20 -8.83 3.78
N ALA A 78 11.24 -9.71 4.10
CA ALA A 78 11.54 -11.06 4.58
C ALA A 78 12.25 -11.92 3.51
N ARG A 79 11.91 -11.75 2.23
CA ARG A 79 12.57 -12.45 1.13
C ARG A 79 14.01 -11.96 0.92
N ILE A 80 14.24 -10.65 1.00
CA ILE A 80 15.57 -10.04 0.92
C ILE A 80 16.44 -10.55 2.06
N GLU A 81 15.92 -10.59 3.29
CA GLU A 81 16.68 -11.10 4.44
C GLU A 81 17.08 -12.56 4.25
N ARG A 82 16.14 -13.43 3.84
CA ARG A 82 16.44 -14.83 3.53
C ARG A 82 17.51 -14.99 2.44
N LEU A 83 17.51 -14.12 1.43
CA LEU A 83 18.53 -14.12 0.38
C LEU A 83 19.89 -13.68 0.92
N ARG A 84 19.93 -12.64 1.77
CA ARG A 84 21.17 -12.18 2.43
C ARG A 84 21.78 -13.27 3.30
N SER A 85 20.99 -13.94 4.14
CA SER A 85 21.50 -15.03 5.00
C SER A 85 22.05 -16.20 4.17
N LYS A 86 21.43 -16.52 3.03
CA LYS A 86 21.92 -17.57 2.12
C LYS A 86 23.24 -17.21 1.41
N LEU A 87 23.51 -15.94 1.19
CA LEU A 87 24.76 -15.47 0.56
C LEU A 87 25.89 -15.35 1.59
N HIS A 88 25.59 -14.97 2.83
CA HIS A 88 26.58 -14.87 3.92
C HIS A 88 27.08 -16.23 4.43
N ASN A 89 26.29 -17.29 4.24
CA ASN A 89 26.64 -18.66 4.64
C ASN A 89 27.31 -19.48 3.51
N ARG A 90 27.84 -18.84 2.47
CA ARG A 90 28.60 -19.48 1.39
C ARG A 90 30.07 -19.11 1.43
#